data_AF-A0A7W1LG97-F1
#
_entry.id   AF-A0A7W1LG97-F1
#
_cell.length_a   1.000
_cell.length_b   1.000
_cell.length_c   1.000
_cell.angle_alpha   90.00
_cell.angle_beta   90.00
_cell.angle_gamma   90.00
#
_symmetry.space_group_name_H-M   'P 1'
#
loop_
_entity.id
_entity.type
_entity.pdbx_description
1 polymer ?
#
loop_
_entity_poly.entity_id
_entity_poly.type
_entity_poly.pdbx_seq_one_letter_code
_entity_poly.pdbx_strand_id
1 'polypeptide(L)'
;MTQTGNPSSLEIAQAAQLRPIAQIAEEAGLLADEVEQYGRHKAKVDLSALDRLEGKPDGKLICVTAITPTKAGEGKTTTSVSLTQGLGAIGKRPVLCLREASVGPVFGIKGGAAGGGYAQVVPMEDLNLHFTGDLHAIGAANNLLAALLESHLLHGNALGIDPLSISWRRCVDMNDRALRQIVVGLGGRANGYVRETGFDITAASEVMAIVAVARDLFDLRRRLGAITVGHSFSGEPITAEGLNAAGAMTVLLKDALKPNLVQTLEGQPALVHCGPFANIAHGNNSLVADLVALKLGDYVVTESGFGSDMGMEKFLNIVCRVGNLSPSAVVLVATVRALQHHGGEPGGGLAAIERGAANLRRHLEIVRGFGLKAVVAVNRFPGDTDEEVELVRRLALDHGAHAAELNEGFERGGQ
;
A
#
# COMPACT_ATOMS: atom_id res chain seq x y z
N MET A 1 8.37 28.49 31.15
CA MET A 1 8.20 27.08 31.55
C MET A 1 8.33 26.25 30.29
N THR A 2 9.50 25.68 30.06
CA THR A 2 9.85 24.90 28.87
C THR A 2 9.17 23.53 28.95
N GLN A 3 8.05 23.35 28.24
CA GLN A 3 7.60 22.01 27.88
C GLN A 3 8.49 21.51 26.74
N THR A 4 9.58 20.85 27.09
CA THR A 4 10.32 20.00 26.14
C THR A 4 9.50 18.72 25.92
N GLY A 5 8.47 18.81 25.09
CA GLY A 5 7.80 17.63 24.54
C GLY A 5 8.62 17.06 23.39
N ASN A 6 8.60 15.74 23.20
CA ASN A 6 9.15 15.13 21.99
C ASN A 6 8.47 15.74 20.75
N PRO A 7 9.22 16.09 19.69
CA PRO A 7 8.65 16.70 18.49
C PRO A 7 7.64 15.73 17.85
N SER A 8 6.55 16.28 17.33
CA SER A 8 5.58 15.53 16.55
C SER A 8 6.21 15.01 15.24
N SER A 9 5.62 13.98 14.65
CA SER A 9 6.13 13.45 13.37
C SER A 9 6.11 14.50 12.25
N LEU A 10 5.14 15.41 12.26
CA LEU A 10 5.09 16.51 11.30
C LEU A 10 6.23 17.50 11.50
N GLU A 11 6.52 17.90 12.76
CA GLU A 11 7.64 18.79 13.06
C GLU A 11 8.99 18.16 12.66
N ILE A 12 9.16 16.85 12.90
CA ILE A 12 10.35 16.10 12.45
C ILE A 12 10.45 16.15 10.90
N ALA A 13 9.35 15.89 10.20
CA ALA A 13 9.33 15.89 8.74
C ALA A 13 9.60 17.28 8.13
N GLN A 14 9.08 18.34 8.75
CA GLN A 14 9.30 19.73 8.32
C GLN A 14 10.71 20.23 8.60
N ALA A 15 11.35 19.74 9.66
CA ALA A 15 12.74 20.07 10.00
C ALA A 15 13.77 19.29 9.16
N ALA A 16 13.34 18.25 8.43
CA ALA A 16 14.24 17.38 7.67
C ALA A 16 14.90 18.10 6.49
N GLN A 17 16.21 17.93 6.35
CA GLN A 17 16.95 18.43 5.19
C GLN A 17 16.91 17.41 4.06
N LEU A 18 15.91 17.55 3.18
CA LEU A 18 15.70 16.61 2.09
C LEU A 18 16.77 16.74 1.00
N ARG A 19 17.29 15.60 0.56
CA ARG A 19 18.24 15.55 -0.55
C ARG A 19 17.50 15.73 -1.89
N PRO A 20 18.13 16.30 -2.93
CA PRO A 20 17.54 16.32 -4.27
C PRO A 20 17.24 14.89 -4.76
N ILE A 21 16.05 14.68 -5.32
CA ILE A 21 15.63 13.33 -5.72
C ILE A 21 16.50 12.74 -6.83
N ALA A 22 17.06 13.58 -7.70
CA ALA A 22 18.01 13.16 -8.73
C ALA A 22 19.26 12.49 -8.13
N GLN A 23 19.74 12.98 -6.99
CA GLN A 23 20.88 12.36 -6.29
C GLN A 23 20.50 10.99 -5.70
N ILE A 24 19.31 10.88 -5.10
CA ILE A 24 18.79 9.61 -4.58
C ILE A 24 18.65 8.58 -5.72
N ALA A 25 18.15 9.02 -6.87
CA ALA A 25 17.98 8.18 -8.05
C ALA A 25 19.32 7.68 -8.60
N GLU A 26 20.29 8.58 -8.75
CA GLU A 26 21.65 8.24 -9.22
C GLU A 26 22.32 7.23 -8.28
N GLU A 27 22.26 7.44 -6.97
CA GLU A 27 22.83 6.53 -5.97
C GLU A 27 22.13 5.17 -5.93
N ALA A 28 20.83 5.12 -6.25
CA ALA A 28 20.09 3.88 -6.42
C ALA A 28 20.41 3.16 -7.75
N GLY A 29 21.10 3.81 -8.69
CA GLY A 29 21.51 3.24 -9.98
C GLY A 29 20.54 3.48 -11.14
N LEU A 30 19.67 4.49 -11.02
CA LEU A 30 18.81 4.97 -12.11
C LEU A 30 19.57 5.97 -13.01
N LEU A 31 19.26 5.93 -14.29
CA LEU A 31 19.78 6.89 -15.27
C LEU A 31 18.90 8.16 -15.30
N ALA A 32 19.47 9.27 -15.75
CA ALA A 32 18.77 10.56 -15.77
C ALA A 32 17.51 10.57 -16.66
N ASP A 33 17.50 9.78 -17.74
CA ASP A 33 16.37 9.62 -18.67
C ASP A 33 15.30 8.65 -18.16
N GLU A 34 15.56 7.92 -17.07
CA GLU A 34 14.60 7.04 -16.39
C GLU A 34 13.89 7.75 -15.23
N VAL A 35 14.16 9.04 -15.00
CA VAL A 35 13.71 9.80 -13.82
C VAL A 35 12.94 11.04 -14.25
N GLU A 36 11.63 11.03 -14.01
CA GLU A 36 10.72 12.14 -14.31
C GLU A 36 10.43 12.93 -13.04
N GLN A 37 11.09 14.08 -12.84
CA GLN A 37 11.00 14.85 -11.60
C GLN A 37 9.64 15.56 -11.41
N TYR A 38 9.09 15.45 -10.19
CA TYR A 38 7.92 16.17 -9.68
C TYR A 38 8.37 17.14 -8.58
N GLY A 39 8.90 18.28 -9.00
CA GLY A 39 9.63 19.18 -8.12
C GLY A 39 10.99 18.60 -7.72
N ARG A 40 11.53 19.01 -6.56
CA ARG A 40 12.92 18.69 -6.17
C ARG A 40 13.11 17.38 -5.42
N HIS A 41 12.05 16.84 -4.81
CA HIS A 41 12.14 15.75 -3.82
C HIS A 41 11.28 14.54 -4.15
N LYS A 42 10.72 14.47 -5.36
CA LYS A 42 9.87 13.37 -5.84
C LYS A 42 10.12 13.16 -7.33
N ALA A 43 10.04 11.92 -7.80
CA ALA A 43 10.09 11.61 -9.23
C ALA A 43 9.24 10.38 -9.55
N LYS A 44 8.85 10.21 -10.82
CA LYS A 44 8.42 8.92 -11.37
C LYS A 44 9.61 8.20 -11.97
N VAL A 45 9.63 6.87 -11.83
CA VAL A 45 10.64 6.00 -12.43
C VAL A 45 10.07 5.37 -13.68
N ASP A 46 10.69 5.62 -14.83
CA ASP A 46 10.25 5.02 -16.09
C ASP A 46 10.51 3.50 -16.10
N LEU A 47 9.58 2.74 -16.70
CA LEU A 47 9.66 1.28 -16.69
C LEU A 47 10.74 0.72 -17.62
N SER A 48 11.32 1.53 -18.51
CA SER A 48 12.53 1.16 -19.27
C SER A 48 13.72 0.77 -18.38
N ALA A 49 13.73 1.21 -17.12
CA ALA A 49 14.70 0.76 -16.12
C ALA A 49 14.64 -0.76 -15.90
N LEU A 50 13.46 -1.38 -16.00
CA LEU A 50 13.32 -2.85 -15.90
C LEU A 50 13.94 -3.55 -17.10
N ASP A 51 13.74 -3.04 -18.31
CA ASP A 51 14.31 -3.60 -19.54
C ASP A 51 15.85 -3.54 -19.50
N ARG A 52 16.41 -2.40 -19.09
CA ARG A 52 17.86 -2.24 -18.93
C ARG A 52 18.44 -3.17 -17.86
N LEU A 53 17.70 -3.41 -16.78
CA LEU A 53 18.15 -4.18 -15.62
C LEU A 53 17.71 -5.65 -15.64
N GLU A 54 17.11 -6.15 -16.73
CA GLU A 54 16.55 -7.50 -16.82
C GLU A 54 17.56 -8.58 -16.40
N GLY A 55 18.81 -8.48 -16.88
CA GLY A 55 19.89 -9.42 -16.59
C GLY A 55 20.55 -9.28 -15.21
N LYS A 56 20.21 -8.25 -14.43
CA LYS A 56 20.75 -8.06 -13.07
C LYS A 56 20.03 -9.01 -12.10
N PRO A 57 20.73 -9.72 -11.21
CA PRO A 57 20.08 -10.57 -10.21
C PRO A 57 19.22 -9.73 -9.26
N ASP A 58 18.09 -10.30 -8.84
CA ASP A 58 17.20 -9.65 -7.88
C ASP A 58 17.82 -9.61 -6.47
N GLY A 59 17.57 -8.51 -5.77
CA GLY A 59 17.85 -8.36 -4.35
C GLY A 59 17.00 -9.29 -3.47
N LYS A 60 17.20 -9.18 -2.15
CA LYS A 60 16.46 -9.97 -1.16
C LYS A 60 15.16 -9.27 -0.79
N LEU A 61 14.02 -9.87 -1.16
CA LEU A 61 12.70 -9.37 -0.81
C LEU A 61 12.34 -9.69 0.64
N ILE A 62 11.96 -8.68 1.43
CA ILE A 62 11.56 -8.79 2.83
C ILE A 62 10.13 -8.25 2.95
N CYS A 63 9.21 -9.10 3.42
CA CYS A 63 7.82 -8.69 3.65
C CYS A 63 7.61 -8.33 5.13
N VAL A 64 7.24 -7.09 5.41
CA VAL A 64 6.84 -6.64 6.74
C VAL A 64 5.32 -6.80 6.89
N THR A 65 4.91 -7.52 7.91
CA THR A 65 3.51 -7.73 8.29
C THR A 65 3.34 -7.49 9.79
N ALA A 66 2.13 -7.56 10.31
CA ALA A 66 1.86 -7.43 11.74
C ALA A 66 0.96 -8.55 12.24
N ILE A 67 0.82 -8.60 13.56
CA ILE A 67 -0.29 -9.27 14.23
C ILE A 67 -1.64 -8.60 13.90
N THR A 68 -2.76 -9.19 14.35
CA THR A 68 -4.09 -8.63 14.10
C THR A 68 -4.17 -7.20 14.65
N PRO A 69 -4.57 -6.21 13.83
CA PRO A 69 -4.55 -4.82 14.21
C PRO A 69 -5.51 -4.51 15.36
N THR A 70 -5.08 -3.63 16.25
CA THR A 70 -5.83 -3.16 17.41
C THR A 70 -5.97 -1.64 17.34
N LYS A 71 -6.81 -1.06 18.21
CA LYS A 71 -6.92 0.41 18.33
C LYS A 71 -5.63 1.07 18.82
N ALA A 72 -4.71 0.32 19.42
CA ALA A 72 -3.45 0.86 19.94
C ALA A 72 -2.45 1.18 18.83
N GLY A 73 -2.57 0.53 17.67
CA GLY A 73 -1.65 0.65 16.55
C GLY A 73 -0.37 -0.17 16.78
N GLU A 74 0.04 -0.90 15.75
CA GLU A 74 1.21 -1.79 15.84
C GLU A 74 2.49 -1.12 15.31
N GLY A 75 2.37 -0.03 14.54
CA GLY A 75 3.52 0.68 13.97
C GLY A 75 4.22 -0.05 12.82
N LYS A 76 3.49 -0.86 12.04
CA LYS A 76 4.06 -1.67 10.95
C LYS A 76 4.89 -0.84 9.95
N THR A 77 4.34 0.26 9.45
CA THR A 77 5.05 1.11 8.48
C THR A 77 6.25 1.80 9.09
N THR A 78 6.16 2.18 10.37
CA THR A 78 7.33 2.67 11.13
C THR A 78 8.44 1.61 11.16
N THR A 79 8.11 0.34 11.36
CA THR A 79 9.09 -0.76 11.28
C THR A 79 9.64 -0.95 9.87
N SER A 80 8.81 -0.86 8.82
CA SER A 80 9.30 -0.96 7.42
C SER A 80 10.33 0.13 7.11
N VAL A 81 10.07 1.36 7.56
CA VAL A 81 10.97 2.49 7.38
C VAL A 81 12.22 2.36 8.26
N SER A 82 12.08 2.03 9.55
CA SER A 82 13.25 1.90 10.45
C SER A 82 14.16 0.74 10.06
N LEU A 83 13.60 -0.38 9.57
CA LEU A 83 14.39 -1.47 9.01
C LEU A 83 15.17 -1.03 7.78
N THR A 84 14.57 -0.23 6.91
CA THR A 84 15.24 0.34 5.73
C THR A 84 16.37 1.28 6.16
N GLN A 85 16.11 2.19 7.09
CA GLN A 85 17.12 3.10 7.63
C GLN A 85 18.27 2.32 8.29
N GLY A 86 17.95 1.32 9.13
CA GLY A 86 18.94 0.49 9.81
C GLY A 86 19.78 -0.37 8.88
N LEU A 87 19.18 -0.94 7.82
CA LEU A 87 19.95 -1.61 6.76
C LEU A 87 20.92 -0.65 6.08
N GLY A 88 20.52 0.61 5.85
CA GLY A 88 21.41 1.66 5.35
C GLY A 88 22.54 2.00 6.33
N ALA A 89 22.22 2.11 7.62
CA ALA A 89 23.19 2.40 8.68
C ALA A 89 24.28 1.32 8.82
N ILE A 90 23.95 0.05 8.56
CA ILE A 90 24.93 -1.05 8.51
C ILE A 90 25.59 -1.24 7.12
N GLY A 91 25.48 -0.25 6.23
CA GLY A 91 26.16 -0.21 4.94
C GLY A 91 25.56 -1.11 3.86
N LYS A 92 24.30 -1.56 4.01
CA LYS A 92 23.57 -2.25 2.93
C LYS A 92 22.91 -1.21 2.02
N ARG A 93 22.40 -1.69 0.87
CA ARG A 93 21.68 -0.88 -0.12
C ARG A 93 20.19 -1.25 -0.14
N PRO A 94 19.41 -0.80 0.85
CA PRO A 94 17.99 -1.12 0.90
C PRO A 94 17.18 -0.20 -0.02
N VAL A 95 16.07 -0.73 -0.55
CA VAL A 95 15.01 0.05 -1.20
C VAL A 95 13.70 -0.29 -0.52
N LEU A 96 12.95 0.73 -0.12
CA LEU A 96 11.66 0.58 0.53
C LEU A 96 10.52 0.66 -0.50
N CYS A 97 9.51 -0.20 -0.37
CA CYS A 97 8.27 -0.14 -1.13
C CYS A 97 7.10 0.08 -0.17
N LEU A 98 6.31 1.13 -0.38
CA LEU A 98 5.11 1.44 0.40
C LEU A 98 3.91 1.75 -0.50
N ARG A 99 2.73 1.74 0.13
CA ARG A 99 1.48 2.14 -0.50
C ARG A 99 1.28 3.64 -0.40
N GLU A 100 0.68 4.22 -1.44
CA GLU A 100 0.15 5.58 -1.40
C GLU A 100 -1.11 5.64 -0.53
N ALA A 101 -1.24 6.70 0.28
CA ALA A 101 -2.44 6.92 1.08
C ALA A 101 -3.53 7.60 0.26
N SER A 102 -4.78 7.20 0.52
CA SER A 102 -5.95 7.95 0.07
C SER A 102 -6.00 9.32 0.78
N VAL A 103 -6.44 10.33 0.05
CA VAL A 103 -6.59 11.73 0.50
C VAL A 103 -7.76 11.88 1.46
N GLY A 104 -8.86 11.17 1.23
CA GLY A 104 -10.08 11.29 2.04
C GLY A 104 -9.84 11.13 3.55
N PRO A 105 -9.14 10.07 4.01
CA PRO A 105 -8.78 9.86 5.41
C PRO A 105 -7.95 10.97 6.06
N VAL A 106 -7.15 11.70 5.29
CA VAL A 106 -6.26 12.78 5.80
C VAL A 106 -7.07 13.92 6.39
N PHE A 107 -8.23 14.23 5.80
CA PHE A 107 -9.18 15.23 6.32
C PHE A 107 -10.17 14.64 7.34
N GLY A 108 -9.96 13.38 7.75
CA GLY A 108 -10.76 12.67 8.75
C GLY A 108 -10.00 12.45 10.06
N ILE A 109 -9.99 11.20 10.52
CA ILE A 109 -9.39 10.80 11.81
C ILE A 109 -7.96 10.26 11.64
N LYS A 110 -7.57 9.84 10.41
CA LYS A 110 -6.35 9.07 10.20
C LYS A 110 -5.22 10.00 9.72
N GLY A 111 -4.21 10.19 10.57
CA GLY A 111 -2.93 10.81 10.19
C GLY A 111 -2.12 9.95 9.20
N GLY A 112 -1.12 10.58 8.57
CA GLY A 112 -0.43 10.10 7.36
C GLY A 112 0.17 8.69 7.42
N ALA A 113 0.27 8.06 6.25
CA ALA A 113 0.61 6.64 6.09
C ALA A 113 2.10 6.34 5.83
N ALA A 114 2.99 7.30 6.06
CA ALA A 114 4.40 7.24 5.67
C ALA A 114 5.37 6.98 6.84
N GLY A 115 4.94 6.20 7.84
CA GLY A 115 5.73 5.92 9.05
C GLY A 115 5.44 6.89 10.20
N GLY A 116 6.38 7.05 11.14
CA GLY A 116 6.22 7.93 12.29
C GLY A 116 7.52 8.14 13.07
N GLY A 117 7.60 9.25 13.81
CA GLY A 117 8.78 9.60 14.60
C GLY A 117 10.00 9.86 13.71
N TYR A 118 11.14 9.26 13.99
CA TYR A 118 12.35 9.35 13.16
C TYR A 118 12.43 8.31 12.04
N ALA A 119 11.39 7.49 11.88
CA ALA A 119 11.26 6.52 10.80
C ALA A 119 10.09 6.91 9.89
N GLN A 120 10.35 7.86 8.98
CA GLN A 120 9.37 8.40 8.04
C GLN A 120 9.88 8.42 6.60
N VAL A 121 8.95 8.33 5.65
CA VAL A 121 9.16 8.67 4.24
C VAL A 121 8.68 10.10 3.99
N VAL A 122 9.44 10.85 3.21
CA VAL A 122 9.29 12.30 3.02
C VAL A 122 9.41 12.67 1.54
N PRO A 123 8.73 13.73 1.07
CA PRO A 123 7.98 14.74 1.84
C PRO A 123 6.56 14.31 2.26
N MET A 124 6.27 14.37 3.57
CA MET A 124 5.02 13.85 4.16
C MET A 124 3.76 14.58 3.66
N GLU A 125 3.82 15.90 3.46
CA GLU A 125 2.66 16.69 3.01
C GLU A 125 2.21 16.26 1.61
N ASP A 126 3.16 16.08 0.69
CA ASP A 126 2.85 15.64 -0.67
C ASP A 126 2.28 14.22 -0.70
N LEU A 127 2.86 13.31 0.11
CA LEU A 127 2.43 11.91 0.22
C LEU A 127 0.99 11.74 0.74
N ASN A 128 0.48 12.74 1.47
CA ASN A 128 -0.87 12.72 2.04
C ASN A 128 -1.89 13.51 1.21
N LEU A 129 -1.45 14.21 0.16
CA LEU A 129 -2.32 15.03 -0.67
C LEU A 129 -2.31 14.50 -2.11
N HIS A 130 -1.94 15.32 -3.09
CA HIS A 130 -2.06 14.94 -4.49
C HIS A 130 -0.90 14.08 -4.99
N PHE A 131 0.19 14.02 -4.22
CA PHE A 131 1.44 13.35 -4.54
C PHE A 131 1.88 13.58 -6.00
N THR A 132 1.81 12.54 -6.84
CA THR A 132 2.13 12.59 -8.28
C THR A 132 0.90 12.49 -9.18
N GLY A 133 -0.30 12.40 -8.58
CA GLY A 133 -1.59 12.37 -9.28
C GLY A 133 -2.15 10.98 -9.60
N ASP A 134 -1.57 9.91 -9.06
CA ASP A 134 -1.95 8.53 -9.40
C ASP A 134 -3.39 8.20 -9.02
N LEU A 135 -3.82 8.57 -7.81
CA LEU A 135 -5.22 8.44 -7.39
C LEU A 135 -6.19 9.24 -8.28
N HIS A 136 -5.78 10.40 -8.79
CA HIS A 136 -6.61 11.16 -9.72
C HIS A 136 -6.76 10.45 -11.07
N ALA A 137 -5.66 9.90 -11.60
CA ALA A 137 -5.67 9.11 -12.83
C ALA A 137 -6.54 7.85 -12.70
N ILE A 138 -6.44 7.14 -11.57
CA ILE A 138 -7.28 5.98 -11.25
C ILE A 138 -8.76 6.37 -11.17
N GLY A 139 -9.07 7.48 -10.48
CA GLY A 139 -10.42 8.01 -10.40
C GLY A 139 -10.99 8.39 -11.76
N ALA A 140 -10.18 9.03 -12.61
CA ALA A 140 -10.56 9.39 -13.98
C ALA A 140 -10.84 8.15 -14.83
N ALA A 141 -9.98 7.13 -14.79
CA ALA A 141 -10.17 5.88 -15.54
C ALA A 141 -11.43 5.13 -15.07
N ASN A 142 -11.66 5.02 -13.77
CA ASN A 142 -12.86 4.41 -13.20
C ASN A 142 -14.15 5.11 -13.68
N ASN A 143 -14.15 6.44 -13.57
CA ASN A 143 -15.33 7.25 -13.89
C ASN A 143 -15.55 7.39 -15.39
N LEU A 144 -14.51 7.30 -16.22
CA LEU A 144 -14.64 7.18 -17.67
C LEU A 144 -15.41 5.91 -18.04
N LEU A 145 -15.06 4.76 -17.46
CA LEU A 145 -15.78 3.52 -17.72
C LEU A 145 -17.26 3.61 -17.31
N ALA A 146 -17.53 4.21 -16.14
CA ALA A 146 -18.91 4.49 -15.72
C ALA A 146 -19.65 5.42 -16.70
N ALA A 147 -18.98 6.46 -17.22
CA ALA A 147 -19.57 7.38 -18.19
C ALA A 147 -19.85 6.73 -19.55
N LEU A 148 -18.93 5.90 -20.06
CA LEU A 148 -19.11 5.15 -21.30
C LEU A 148 -20.26 4.14 -21.18
N LEU A 149 -20.42 3.51 -20.00
CA LEU A 149 -21.54 2.64 -19.71
C LEU A 149 -22.90 3.39 -19.79
N GLU A 150 -23.04 4.54 -19.12
CA GLU A 150 -24.29 5.32 -19.22
C GLU A 150 -24.56 5.82 -20.64
N SER A 151 -23.50 6.26 -21.33
CA SER A 151 -23.55 6.70 -22.73
C SER A 151 -24.06 5.58 -23.63
N HIS A 152 -23.56 4.36 -23.43
CA HIS A 152 -23.99 3.18 -24.18
C HIS A 152 -25.47 2.86 -23.95
N LEU A 153 -25.94 2.95 -22.70
CA LEU A 153 -27.37 2.80 -22.39
C LEU A 153 -28.21 3.86 -23.12
N LEU A 154 -27.80 5.13 -23.04
CA LEU A 154 -28.48 6.26 -23.68
C LEU A 154 -28.56 6.10 -25.21
N HIS A 155 -27.47 5.66 -25.84
CA HIS A 155 -27.35 5.54 -27.30
C HIS A 155 -27.80 4.18 -27.84
N GLY A 156 -28.92 3.67 -27.31
CA GLY A 156 -29.63 2.52 -27.87
C GLY A 156 -29.26 1.16 -27.28
N ASN A 157 -28.37 1.11 -26.29
CA ASN A 157 -28.03 -0.09 -25.52
C ASN A 157 -27.79 -1.32 -26.42
N ALA A 158 -26.95 -1.18 -27.46
CA ALA A 158 -26.76 -2.21 -28.48
C ALA A 158 -26.22 -3.55 -27.94
N LEU A 159 -25.65 -3.55 -26.72
CA LEU A 159 -25.16 -4.74 -26.02
C LEU A 159 -26.24 -5.42 -25.18
N GLY A 160 -27.46 -4.86 -25.14
CA GLY A 160 -28.58 -5.41 -24.39
C GLY A 160 -28.31 -5.48 -22.88
N ILE A 161 -27.58 -4.51 -22.32
CA ILE A 161 -27.23 -4.44 -20.89
C ILE A 161 -28.52 -4.35 -20.08
N ASP A 162 -28.68 -5.21 -19.08
CA ASP A 162 -29.72 -5.06 -18.05
C ASP A 162 -29.26 -3.99 -17.05
N PRO A 163 -29.93 -2.82 -16.96
CA PRO A 163 -29.51 -1.75 -16.05
C PRO A 163 -29.53 -2.16 -14.57
N LEU A 164 -30.31 -3.16 -14.18
CA LEU A 164 -30.39 -3.67 -12.81
C LEU A 164 -29.20 -4.58 -12.45
N SER A 165 -28.51 -5.12 -13.46
CA SER A 165 -27.34 -5.97 -13.28
C SER A 165 -26.02 -5.20 -13.14
N ILE A 166 -26.04 -3.88 -13.35
CA ILE A 166 -24.84 -3.04 -13.35
C ILE A 166 -24.26 -2.99 -11.94
N SER A 167 -23.09 -3.61 -11.79
CA SER A 167 -22.30 -3.60 -10.55
C SER A 167 -21.28 -2.46 -10.51
N TRP A 168 -20.91 -1.90 -11.68
CA TRP A 168 -19.90 -0.86 -11.76
C TRP A 168 -20.37 0.47 -11.17
N ARG A 169 -19.66 0.93 -10.14
CA ARG A 169 -19.91 2.17 -9.39
C ARG A 169 -18.91 3.25 -9.79
N ARG A 170 -19.22 4.50 -9.44
CA ARG A 170 -18.29 5.62 -9.59
C ARG A 170 -17.33 5.66 -8.40
N CYS A 171 -16.30 6.50 -8.45
CA CYS A 171 -15.45 6.71 -7.30
C CYS A 171 -15.02 8.16 -7.12
N VAL A 172 -14.72 8.51 -5.87
CA VAL A 172 -14.17 9.82 -5.47
C VAL A 172 -13.27 9.62 -4.26
N ASP A 173 -12.10 10.26 -4.23
CA ASP A 173 -11.14 10.06 -3.12
C ASP A 173 -11.44 10.98 -1.93
N MET A 174 -12.71 11.00 -1.50
CA MET A 174 -13.20 11.77 -0.37
C MET A 174 -14.08 10.90 0.52
N ASN A 175 -14.04 11.15 1.82
CA ASN A 175 -14.90 10.47 2.79
C ASN A 175 -16.32 11.04 2.76
N ASP A 176 -17.05 10.80 1.67
CA ASP A 176 -18.42 11.28 1.48
C ASP A 176 -19.44 10.15 1.62
N ARG A 177 -20.11 10.10 2.78
CA ARG A 177 -21.14 9.08 3.05
C ARG A 177 -22.42 9.29 2.25
N ALA A 178 -22.70 10.50 1.78
CA ALA A 178 -23.95 10.82 1.09
C ALA A 178 -24.00 10.21 -0.31
N LEU A 179 -22.84 9.92 -0.90
CA LEU A 179 -22.71 9.33 -2.24
C LEU A 179 -22.78 7.79 -2.25
N ARG A 180 -22.94 7.13 -1.10
CA ARG A 180 -22.94 5.65 -1.03
C ARG A 180 -24.06 5.02 -1.85
N GLN A 181 -25.24 5.64 -1.84
CA GLN A 181 -26.43 5.21 -2.58
C GLN A 181 -27.10 6.44 -3.17
N ILE A 182 -27.17 6.51 -4.49
CA ILE A 182 -27.75 7.63 -5.23
C ILE A 182 -28.59 7.12 -6.40
N VAL A 183 -29.43 8.00 -6.93
CA VAL A 183 -30.12 7.79 -8.21
C VAL A 183 -29.50 8.74 -9.25
N VAL A 184 -29.14 8.19 -10.42
CA VAL A 184 -28.58 8.94 -11.56
C VAL A 184 -29.54 8.95 -12.75
N GLY A 185 -29.23 9.71 -13.80
CA GLY A 185 -30.02 9.73 -15.05
C GLY A 185 -31.37 10.44 -14.94
N LEU A 186 -31.55 11.31 -13.94
CA LEU A 186 -32.75 12.14 -13.77
C LEU A 186 -32.81 13.29 -14.79
N GLY A 187 -33.99 13.88 -14.96
CA GLY A 187 -34.20 15.07 -15.80
C GLY A 187 -34.66 14.78 -17.24
N GLY A 188 -35.13 13.56 -17.52
CA GLY A 188 -35.78 13.19 -18.77
C GLY A 188 -34.85 12.56 -19.81
N ARG A 189 -35.40 12.24 -20.99
CA ARG A 189 -34.77 11.35 -21.99
C ARG A 189 -33.41 11.80 -22.50
N ALA A 190 -33.12 13.10 -22.48
CA ALA A 190 -31.83 13.63 -22.91
C ALA A 190 -30.68 13.35 -21.91
N ASN A 191 -31.01 13.02 -20.65
CA ASN A 191 -30.05 12.94 -19.55
C ASN A 191 -29.69 11.51 -19.11
N GLY A 192 -30.18 10.49 -19.83
CA GLY A 192 -29.91 9.08 -19.51
C GLY A 192 -31.12 8.33 -18.96
N TYR A 193 -30.86 7.12 -18.47
CA TYR A 193 -31.85 6.23 -17.86
C TYR A 193 -31.73 6.30 -16.33
N VAL A 194 -32.88 6.40 -15.66
CA VAL A 194 -32.94 6.46 -14.19
C VAL A 194 -32.53 5.11 -13.61
N ARG A 195 -31.51 5.11 -12.73
CA ARG A 195 -31.07 3.90 -12.02
C ARG A 195 -30.41 4.22 -10.68
N GLU A 196 -30.39 3.23 -9.80
CA GLU A 196 -29.63 3.25 -8.56
C GLU A 196 -28.15 2.92 -8.81
N THR A 197 -27.26 3.59 -8.09
CA THR A 197 -25.81 3.37 -8.11
C THR A 197 -25.18 4.04 -6.88
N GLY A 198 -23.86 4.24 -6.87
CA GLY A 198 -23.18 5.03 -5.86
C GLY A 198 -21.72 5.27 -6.17
N PHE A 199 -21.04 5.85 -5.19
CA PHE A 199 -19.61 6.09 -5.20
C PHE A 199 -18.91 5.27 -4.13
N ASP A 200 -17.74 4.77 -4.47
CA ASP A 200 -16.77 4.22 -3.53
C ASP A 200 -15.56 5.15 -3.42
N ILE A 201 -14.76 4.98 -2.37
CA ILE A 201 -13.49 5.71 -2.28
C ILE A 201 -12.53 5.22 -3.37
N THR A 202 -11.75 6.10 -4.02
CA THR A 202 -10.96 5.72 -5.21
C THR A 202 -10.01 4.55 -4.97
N ALA A 203 -9.39 4.46 -3.79
CA ALA A 203 -8.53 3.34 -3.41
C ALA A 203 -9.25 1.97 -3.33
N ALA A 204 -10.59 1.95 -3.30
CA ALA A 204 -11.42 0.75 -3.35
C ALA A 204 -11.82 0.34 -4.78
N SER A 205 -11.52 1.14 -5.81
CA SER A 205 -11.80 0.81 -7.21
C SER A 205 -11.05 -0.45 -7.65
N GLU A 206 -11.68 -1.29 -8.47
CA GLU A 206 -11.00 -2.42 -9.12
C GLU A 206 -9.86 -1.93 -10.03
N VAL A 207 -9.95 -0.71 -10.57
CA VAL A 207 -8.85 -0.08 -11.34
C VAL A 207 -7.60 0.04 -10.48
N MET A 208 -7.71 0.44 -9.20
CA MET A 208 -6.58 0.48 -8.27
C MET A 208 -5.95 -0.90 -8.08
N ALA A 209 -6.79 -1.93 -7.88
CA ALA A 209 -6.30 -3.30 -7.72
C ALA A 209 -5.62 -3.83 -9.00
N ILE A 210 -6.14 -3.48 -10.18
CA ILE A 210 -5.57 -3.87 -11.48
C ILE A 210 -4.22 -3.19 -11.70
N VAL A 211 -4.10 -1.88 -11.49
CA VAL A 211 -2.82 -1.15 -11.64
C VAL A 211 -1.78 -1.71 -10.67
N ALA A 212 -2.19 -2.05 -9.44
CA ALA A 212 -1.30 -2.60 -8.43
C ALA A 212 -0.71 -3.99 -8.78
N VAL A 213 -1.28 -4.74 -9.73
CA VAL A 213 -0.74 -6.05 -10.16
C VAL A 213 -0.39 -6.12 -11.65
N ALA A 214 -0.52 -5.01 -12.38
CA ALA A 214 -0.06 -4.92 -13.76
C ALA A 214 1.48 -4.92 -13.80
N ARG A 215 2.06 -5.52 -14.83
CA ARG A 215 3.52 -5.55 -15.05
C ARG A 215 4.01 -4.48 -16.03
N ASP A 216 3.14 -4.11 -16.96
CA ASP A 216 3.41 -3.17 -18.05
C ASP A 216 2.07 -2.64 -18.60
N LEU A 217 2.13 -1.72 -19.56
CA LEU A 217 0.93 -1.11 -20.16
C LEU A 217 0.07 -2.11 -20.95
N PHE A 218 0.65 -3.14 -21.54
CA PHE A 218 -0.09 -4.15 -22.30
C PHE A 218 -0.87 -5.08 -21.36
N ASP A 219 -0.23 -5.51 -20.26
CA ASP A 219 -0.89 -6.28 -19.20
C ASP A 219 -1.98 -5.45 -18.52
N LEU A 220 -1.74 -4.16 -18.27
CA LEU A 220 -2.73 -3.22 -17.75
C LEU A 220 -3.95 -3.16 -18.68
N ARG A 221 -3.78 -2.87 -19.97
CA ARG A 221 -4.88 -2.77 -20.94
C ARG A 221 -5.69 -4.05 -21.00
N ARG A 222 -5.02 -5.21 -21.01
CA ARG A 222 -5.69 -6.53 -21.05
C ARG A 222 -6.56 -6.74 -19.81
N ARG A 223 -6.06 -6.40 -18.61
CA ARG A 223 -6.81 -6.53 -17.35
C ARG A 223 -7.98 -5.55 -17.29
N LEU A 224 -7.77 -4.30 -17.70
CA LEU A 224 -8.85 -3.31 -17.77
C LEU A 224 -9.96 -3.78 -18.69
N GLY A 225 -9.63 -4.34 -19.87
CA GLY A 225 -10.63 -4.89 -20.80
C GLY A 225 -11.43 -6.07 -20.24
N ALA A 226 -10.88 -6.81 -19.26
CA ALA A 226 -11.54 -7.94 -18.62
C ALA A 226 -12.50 -7.55 -17.48
N ILE A 227 -12.52 -6.28 -17.06
CA ILE A 227 -13.47 -5.78 -16.04
C ILE A 227 -14.88 -6.06 -16.51
N THR A 228 -15.69 -6.71 -15.67
CA THR A 228 -17.13 -6.92 -15.91
C THR A 228 -17.93 -5.82 -15.23
N VAL A 229 -18.72 -5.07 -16.00
CA VAL A 229 -19.49 -3.92 -15.49
C VAL A 229 -20.95 -4.24 -15.15
N GLY A 230 -21.45 -5.36 -15.66
CA GLY A 230 -22.82 -5.84 -15.53
C GLY A 230 -23.06 -7.01 -16.48
N HIS A 231 -24.33 -7.32 -16.73
CA HIS A 231 -24.73 -8.41 -17.60
C HIS A 231 -25.77 -7.94 -18.63
N SER A 232 -25.89 -8.67 -19.74
CA SER A 232 -27.00 -8.49 -20.67
C SER A 232 -28.31 -9.05 -20.10
N PHE A 233 -29.45 -8.77 -20.73
CA PHE A 233 -30.72 -9.44 -20.42
C PHE A 233 -30.68 -10.97 -20.62
N SER A 234 -29.73 -11.49 -21.40
CA SER A 234 -29.49 -12.94 -21.55
C SER A 234 -28.53 -13.52 -20.50
N GLY A 235 -27.99 -12.68 -19.60
CA GLY A 235 -27.06 -13.08 -18.56
C GLY A 235 -25.59 -13.15 -18.99
N GLU A 236 -25.25 -12.67 -20.19
CA GLU A 236 -23.86 -12.64 -20.65
C GLU A 236 -23.09 -11.49 -19.99
N PRO A 237 -21.83 -11.69 -19.54
CA PRO A 237 -21.05 -10.64 -18.91
C PRO A 237 -20.71 -9.54 -19.92
N ILE A 238 -20.93 -8.30 -19.52
CA ILE A 238 -20.55 -7.12 -20.30
C ILE A 238 -19.25 -6.58 -19.75
N THR A 239 -18.22 -6.54 -20.59
CA THR A 239 -16.89 -6.11 -20.18
C THR A 239 -16.55 -4.68 -20.62
N ALA A 240 -15.52 -4.10 -20.02
CA ALA A 240 -14.95 -2.83 -20.45
C ALA A 240 -14.41 -2.88 -21.89
N GLU A 241 -13.93 -4.05 -22.35
CA GLU A 241 -13.56 -4.25 -23.75
C GLU A 241 -14.80 -4.17 -24.67
N GLY A 242 -15.93 -4.78 -24.27
CA GLY A 242 -17.19 -4.69 -25.01
C GLY A 242 -17.72 -3.25 -25.15
N LEU A 243 -17.40 -2.38 -24.19
CA LEU A 243 -17.69 -0.94 -24.23
C LEU A 243 -16.60 -0.11 -24.92
N ASN A 244 -15.56 -0.74 -25.48
CA ASN A 244 -14.39 -0.07 -26.07
C ASN A 244 -13.67 0.89 -25.10
N ALA A 245 -13.74 0.64 -23.79
CA ALA A 245 -13.19 1.52 -22.76
C ALA A 245 -11.71 1.24 -22.45
N ALA A 246 -11.25 -0.01 -22.65
CA ALA A 246 -9.95 -0.49 -22.19
C ALA A 246 -8.77 0.39 -22.64
N GLY A 247 -8.73 0.75 -23.93
CA GLY A 247 -7.66 1.59 -24.48
C GLY A 247 -7.64 2.99 -23.86
N ALA A 248 -8.79 3.64 -23.76
CA ALA A 248 -8.89 4.99 -23.20
C ALA A 248 -8.54 5.04 -21.71
N MET A 249 -8.98 4.03 -20.93
CA MET A 249 -8.58 3.88 -19.53
C MET A 249 -7.07 3.69 -19.39
N THR A 250 -6.46 2.88 -20.28
CA THR A 250 -5.00 2.65 -20.26
C THR A 250 -4.22 3.94 -20.50
N VAL A 251 -4.66 4.78 -21.44
CA VAL A 251 -4.02 6.07 -21.73
C VAL A 251 -4.07 7.00 -20.53
N LEU A 252 -5.20 7.06 -19.81
CA LEU A 252 -5.32 7.84 -18.57
C LEU A 252 -4.36 7.38 -17.48
N LEU A 253 -3.98 6.10 -17.49
CA LEU A 253 -3.13 5.46 -16.48
C LEU A 253 -1.66 5.35 -16.91
N LYS A 254 -1.29 5.86 -18.08
CA LYS A 254 0.05 5.69 -18.67
C LYS A 254 1.16 6.08 -17.68
N ASP A 255 1.06 7.27 -17.12
CA ASP A 255 2.07 7.78 -16.19
C ASP A 255 1.83 7.29 -14.75
N ALA A 256 0.57 7.00 -14.40
CA ALA A 256 0.19 6.44 -13.11
C ALA A 256 0.62 4.97 -12.92
N LEU A 257 1.13 4.30 -13.95
CA LEU A 257 1.76 2.99 -13.82
C LEU A 257 3.22 3.09 -13.36
N LYS A 258 3.87 4.24 -13.53
CA LYS A 258 5.27 4.44 -13.15
C LYS A 258 5.39 4.66 -11.63
N PRO A 259 6.21 3.86 -10.91
CA PRO A 259 6.33 4.00 -9.46
C PRO A 259 6.99 5.33 -9.07
N ASN A 260 6.60 5.88 -7.93
CA ASN A 260 7.06 7.19 -7.48
C ASN A 260 8.24 7.04 -6.50
N LEU A 261 9.39 7.58 -6.86
CA LEU A 261 10.59 7.66 -6.03
C LEU A 261 10.54 8.87 -5.11
N VAL A 262 10.75 8.60 -3.83
CA VAL A 262 10.94 9.54 -2.72
C VAL A 262 12.08 9.01 -1.82
N GLN A 263 12.22 9.52 -0.60
CA GLN A 263 13.28 9.12 0.32
C GLN A 263 12.78 8.98 1.76
N THR A 264 13.50 8.19 2.56
CA THR A 264 13.38 8.21 4.03
C THR A 264 14.00 9.49 4.60
N LEU A 265 13.80 9.75 5.89
CA LEU A 265 14.48 10.85 6.60
C LEU A 265 16.01 10.79 6.53
N GLU A 266 16.57 9.58 6.41
CA GLU A 266 18.03 9.36 6.30
C GLU A 266 18.52 9.20 4.85
N GLY A 267 17.65 9.42 3.86
CA GLY A 267 18.03 9.49 2.46
C GLY A 267 18.20 8.13 1.77
N GLN A 268 17.56 7.06 2.26
CA GLN A 268 17.43 5.82 1.49
C GLN A 268 16.27 5.93 0.48
N PRO A 269 16.38 5.30 -0.71
CA PRO A 269 15.34 5.34 -1.72
C PRO A 269 14.07 4.62 -1.25
N ALA A 270 12.92 5.24 -1.50
CA ALA A 270 11.61 4.67 -1.22
C ALA A 270 10.68 4.84 -2.43
N LEU A 271 10.07 3.75 -2.87
CA LEU A 271 9.03 3.71 -3.89
C LEU A 271 7.66 3.69 -3.22
N VAL A 272 6.85 4.71 -3.44
CA VAL A 272 5.47 4.79 -2.93
C VAL A 272 4.52 4.70 -4.12
N HIS A 273 3.77 3.61 -4.25
CA HIS A 273 2.98 3.40 -5.45
C HIS A 273 1.78 2.47 -5.25
N CYS A 274 0.61 2.92 -5.70
CA CYS A 274 -0.69 2.28 -5.50
C CYS A 274 -1.05 2.07 -4.01
N GLY A 275 -2.34 1.91 -3.73
CA GLY A 275 -2.86 1.72 -2.37
C GLY A 275 -4.19 0.98 -2.30
N PRO A 276 -4.31 -0.22 -2.89
CA PRO A 276 -5.56 -0.98 -2.86
C PRO A 276 -5.96 -1.34 -1.43
N PHE A 277 -7.26 -1.48 -1.23
CA PHE A 277 -7.81 -2.00 0.02
C PHE A 277 -7.34 -3.44 0.30
N ALA A 278 -7.15 -3.77 1.58
CA ALA A 278 -6.64 -5.08 2.00
C ALA A 278 -7.76 -6.07 2.37
N ASN A 279 -9.03 -5.65 2.34
CA ASN A 279 -10.20 -6.51 2.57
C ASN A 279 -10.80 -7.00 1.24
N ILE A 280 -11.23 -6.09 0.37
CA ILE A 280 -11.83 -6.39 -0.95
C ILE A 280 -10.79 -6.61 -2.06
N ALA A 281 -9.55 -6.18 -1.82
CA ALA A 281 -8.41 -6.43 -2.71
C ALA A 281 -7.21 -6.96 -1.88
N HIS A 282 -6.00 -6.90 -2.44
CA HIS A 282 -4.81 -7.54 -1.87
C HIS A 282 -4.02 -6.70 -0.86
N GLY A 283 -4.18 -5.37 -0.85
CA GLY A 283 -3.61 -4.55 0.23
C GLY A 283 -2.10 -4.30 0.18
N ASN A 284 -1.46 -4.40 -0.99
CA ASN A 284 0.00 -4.22 -1.17
C ASN A 284 0.27 -3.08 -2.16
N ASN A 285 1.49 -2.54 -2.18
CA ASN A 285 1.90 -1.61 -3.25
C ASN A 285 1.93 -2.33 -4.61
N SER A 286 2.24 -1.56 -5.65
CA SER A 286 2.27 -2.10 -7.00
C SER A 286 3.38 -3.14 -7.19
N LEU A 287 3.10 -4.17 -7.99
CA LEU A 287 4.08 -5.14 -8.46
C LEU A 287 5.27 -4.48 -9.19
N VAL A 288 5.02 -3.47 -10.04
CA VAL A 288 6.10 -2.76 -10.75
C VAL A 288 7.09 -2.07 -9.80
N ALA A 289 6.62 -1.50 -8.68
CA ALA A 289 7.52 -0.94 -7.67
C ALA A 289 8.41 -2.02 -7.05
N ASP A 290 7.86 -3.17 -6.69
CA ASP A 290 8.66 -4.28 -6.14
C ASP A 290 9.69 -4.79 -7.16
N LEU A 291 9.30 -4.95 -8.43
CA LEU A 291 10.21 -5.36 -9.50
C LEU A 291 11.35 -4.36 -9.71
N VAL A 292 11.04 -3.06 -9.75
CA VAL A 292 12.06 -2.01 -9.88
C VAL A 292 12.98 -2.03 -8.65
N ALA A 293 12.43 -2.07 -7.45
CA ALA A 293 13.22 -2.10 -6.22
C ALA A 293 14.18 -3.31 -6.16
N LEU A 294 13.73 -4.48 -6.62
CA LEU A 294 14.55 -5.70 -6.66
C LEU A 294 15.75 -5.59 -7.60
N LYS A 295 15.65 -4.75 -8.64
CA LYS A 295 16.77 -4.45 -9.52
C LYS A 295 17.68 -3.34 -8.98
N LEU A 296 17.18 -2.43 -8.14
CA LEU A 296 17.98 -1.31 -7.62
C LEU A 296 18.75 -1.65 -6.34
N GLY A 297 18.12 -2.34 -5.39
CA GLY A 297 18.68 -2.63 -4.07
C GLY A 297 19.12 -4.07 -3.84
N ASP A 298 20.03 -4.27 -2.88
CA ASP A 298 20.42 -5.60 -2.40
C ASP A 298 19.35 -6.19 -1.46
N TYR A 299 18.55 -5.32 -0.83
CA TYR A 299 17.47 -5.65 0.07
C TYR A 299 16.24 -4.81 -0.27
N VAL A 300 15.09 -5.44 -0.48
CA VAL A 300 13.83 -4.74 -0.72
C VAL A 300 12.94 -4.96 0.47
N VAL A 301 12.58 -3.89 1.17
CA VAL A 301 11.62 -3.93 2.26
C VAL A 301 10.27 -3.51 1.71
N THR A 302 9.28 -4.38 1.76
CA THR A 302 7.88 -4.08 1.39
C THR A 302 6.94 -4.43 2.54
N GLU A 303 5.70 -3.96 2.51
CA GLU A 303 4.72 -4.27 3.54
C GLU A 303 3.35 -4.67 3.00
N SER A 304 2.60 -5.40 3.83
CA SER A 304 1.23 -5.80 3.52
C SER A 304 0.20 -5.22 4.48
N GLY A 305 -0.95 -4.77 3.97
CA GLY A 305 -2.04 -4.18 4.77
C GLY A 305 -2.67 -5.15 5.79
N PHE A 306 -3.20 -4.62 6.91
CA PHE A 306 -3.68 -5.43 8.05
C PHE A 306 -2.61 -6.38 8.63
N GLY A 307 -3.01 -7.54 9.17
CA GLY A 307 -2.14 -8.57 9.73
C GLY A 307 -1.75 -9.65 8.70
N SER A 308 -0.98 -10.64 9.14
CA SER A 308 -0.46 -11.69 8.24
C SER A 308 -1.54 -12.64 7.70
N ASP A 309 -2.69 -12.70 8.37
CA ASP A 309 -3.88 -13.46 8.02
C ASP A 309 -4.65 -12.89 6.82
N MET A 310 -4.42 -11.62 6.46
CA MET A 310 -5.03 -10.97 5.30
C MET A 310 -3.98 -10.41 4.34
N GLY A 311 -3.18 -9.44 4.77
CA GLY A 311 -2.26 -8.74 3.87
C GLY A 311 -1.19 -9.65 3.32
N MET A 312 -0.44 -10.29 4.21
CA MET A 312 0.68 -11.15 3.83
C MET A 312 0.18 -12.38 3.06
N GLU A 313 -0.91 -13.00 3.51
CA GLU A 313 -1.56 -14.10 2.79
C GLU A 313 -1.85 -13.72 1.33
N LYS A 314 -2.50 -12.56 1.11
CA LYS A 314 -2.79 -12.06 -0.23
C LYS A 314 -1.55 -11.61 -1.00
N PHE A 315 -0.55 -11.07 -0.31
CA PHE A 315 0.74 -10.75 -0.94
C PHE A 315 1.39 -12.01 -1.52
N LEU A 316 1.45 -13.08 -0.75
CA LEU A 316 2.06 -14.35 -1.17
C LEU A 316 1.22 -15.06 -2.24
N ASN A 317 -0.10 -15.13 -2.06
CA ASN A 317 -0.97 -15.88 -2.96
C ASN A 317 -1.41 -15.13 -4.22
N ILE A 318 -1.35 -13.79 -4.24
CA ILE A 318 -1.75 -12.98 -5.38
C ILE A 318 -0.53 -12.28 -5.98
N VAL A 319 0.09 -11.36 -5.25
CA VAL A 319 1.15 -10.49 -5.80
C VAL A 319 2.40 -11.28 -6.17
N CYS A 320 2.92 -12.08 -5.24
CA CYS A 320 4.09 -12.93 -5.49
C CYS A 320 3.82 -13.96 -6.58
N ARG A 321 2.61 -14.53 -6.63
CA ARG A 321 2.22 -15.48 -7.68
C ARG A 321 2.18 -14.83 -9.06
N VAL A 322 1.59 -13.64 -9.19
CA VAL A 322 1.49 -12.91 -10.46
C VAL A 322 2.85 -12.37 -10.91
N GLY A 323 3.65 -11.92 -9.95
CA GLY A 323 4.98 -11.33 -10.16
C GLY A 323 6.13 -12.33 -10.19
N ASN A 324 5.88 -13.62 -9.94
CA ASN A 324 6.91 -14.63 -9.71
C ASN A 324 7.94 -14.21 -8.65
N LEU A 325 7.48 -13.58 -7.57
CA LEU A 325 8.32 -13.11 -6.48
C LEU A 325 8.48 -14.19 -5.40
N SER A 326 9.63 -14.21 -4.75
CA SER A 326 9.93 -15.14 -3.65
C SER A 326 10.54 -14.39 -2.46
N PRO A 327 9.74 -14.06 -1.42
CA PRO A 327 10.25 -13.42 -0.23
C PRO A 327 11.34 -14.24 0.46
N SER A 328 12.44 -13.57 0.83
CA SER A 328 13.57 -14.16 1.53
C SER A 328 13.38 -14.17 3.05
N ALA A 329 12.58 -13.25 3.59
CA ALA A 329 12.26 -13.16 5.01
C ALA A 329 10.91 -12.47 5.24
N VAL A 330 10.33 -12.74 6.41
CA VAL A 330 9.16 -12.01 6.92
C VAL A 330 9.53 -11.33 8.23
N VAL A 331 9.16 -10.06 8.37
CA VAL A 331 9.20 -9.35 9.65
C VAL A 331 7.77 -9.27 10.19
N LEU A 332 7.54 -9.84 11.38
CA LEU A 332 6.23 -9.83 12.03
C LEU A 332 6.24 -8.82 13.19
N VAL A 333 5.51 -7.72 13.02
CA VAL A 333 5.44 -6.64 13.99
C VAL A 333 4.43 -6.96 15.09
N ALA A 334 4.84 -6.77 16.35
CA ALA A 334 4.01 -6.88 17.54
C ALA A 334 4.34 -5.77 18.55
N THR A 335 3.39 -5.46 19.43
CA THR A 335 3.57 -4.49 20.53
C THR A 335 3.02 -5.06 21.82
N VAL A 336 3.56 -4.59 22.95
CA VAL A 336 3.06 -4.90 24.30
C VAL A 336 1.57 -4.60 24.40
N ARG A 337 1.17 -3.38 24.03
CA ARG A 337 -0.21 -2.90 24.11
C ARG A 337 -1.19 -3.71 23.27
N ALA A 338 -0.80 -4.12 22.05
CA ALA A 338 -1.65 -4.94 21.20
C ALA A 338 -1.83 -6.36 21.75
N LEU A 339 -0.78 -6.96 22.33
CA LEU A 339 -0.90 -8.27 22.95
C LEU A 339 -1.73 -8.22 24.23
N GLN A 340 -1.58 -7.20 25.07
CA GLN A 340 -2.49 -6.98 26.21
C GLN A 340 -3.95 -6.88 25.78
N HIS A 341 -4.22 -6.18 24.66
CA HIS A 341 -5.56 -6.08 24.09
C HIS A 341 -6.10 -7.45 23.64
N HIS A 342 -5.31 -8.24 22.93
CA HIS A 342 -5.67 -9.61 22.55
C HIS A 342 -5.82 -10.55 23.75
N GLY A 343 -5.17 -10.25 24.87
CA GLY A 343 -5.35 -10.91 26.16
C GLY A 343 -6.65 -10.53 26.91
N GLY A 344 -7.46 -9.64 26.33
CA GLY A 344 -8.74 -9.17 26.85
C GLY A 344 -8.64 -8.03 27.86
N GLU A 345 -7.44 -7.53 28.15
CA GLU A 345 -7.19 -6.57 29.23
C GLU A 345 -6.10 -5.56 28.82
N PRO A 346 -6.46 -4.51 28.06
CA PRO A 346 -5.52 -3.45 27.71
C PRO A 346 -4.90 -2.81 28.98
N GLY A 347 -3.57 -2.76 29.06
CA GLY A 347 -2.87 -2.30 30.27
C GLY A 347 -2.79 -3.34 31.39
N GLY A 348 -3.20 -4.60 31.16
CA GLY A 348 -3.18 -5.70 32.14
C GLY A 348 -1.80 -6.31 32.43
N GLY A 349 -0.72 -5.66 32.00
CA GLY A 349 0.65 -6.08 32.26
C GLY A 349 1.01 -7.45 31.67
N LEU A 350 1.94 -8.14 32.35
CA LEU A 350 2.53 -9.40 31.90
C LEU A 350 1.51 -10.53 31.65
N ALA A 351 0.54 -10.69 32.56
CA ALA A 351 -0.46 -11.76 32.45
C ALA A 351 -1.38 -11.59 31.22
N ALA A 352 -1.70 -10.34 30.86
CA ALA A 352 -2.47 -10.07 29.65
C ALA A 352 -1.64 -10.34 28.38
N ILE A 353 -0.34 -10.04 28.39
CA ILE A 353 0.59 -10.36 27.28
C ILE A 353 0.65 -11.88 27.06
N GLU A 354 0.81 -12.67 28.13
CA GLU A 354 0.87 -14.14 28.03
C GLU A 354 -0.39 -14.73 27.38
N ARG A 355 -1.58 -14.26 27.79
CA ARG A 355 -2.84 -14.67 27.16
C ARG A 355 -2.93 -14.23 25.70
N GLY A 356 -2.55 -12.98 25.43
CA GLY A 356 -2.60 -12.38 24.09
C GLY A 356 -1.60 -12.98 23.10
N ALA A 357 -0.53 -13.62 23.58
CA ALA A 357 0.46 -14.28 22.75
C ALA A 357 -0.12 -15.43 21.90
N ALA A 358 -1.32 -15.93 22.21
CA ALA A 358 -2.06 -16.81 21.32
C ALA A 358 -2.27 -16.21 19.91
N ASN A 359 -2.47 -14.89 19.82
CA ASN A 359 -2.58 -14.18 18.54
C ASN A 359 -1.23 -14.18 17.80
N LEU A 360 -0.14 -13.78 18.47
CA LEU A 360 1.23 -13.82 17.93
C LEU A 360 1.60 -15.23 17.42
N ARG A 361 1.34 -16.25 18.24
CA ARG A 361 1.56 -17.66 17.89
C ARG A 361 0.85 -18.02 16.59
N ARG A 362 -0.41 -17.63 16.44
CA ARG A 362 -1.18 -17.93 15.22
C ARG A 362 -0.59 -17.26 13.99
N HIS A 363 -0.11 -16.02 14.10
CA HIS A 363 0.55 -15.35 12.98
C HIS A 363 1.89 -15.99 12.61
N LEU A 364 2.67 -16.46 13.59
CA LEU A 364 3.89 -17.24 13.34
C LEU A 364 3.59 -18.57 12.63
N GLU A 365 2.51 -19.25 13.00
CA GLU A 365 2.03 -20.46 12.31
C GLU A 365 1.66 -20.19 10.84
N ILE A 366 1.02 -19.05 10.55
CA ILE A 366 0.69 -18.64 9.18
C ILE A 366 1.98 -18.46 8.37
N VAL A 367 2.95 -17.70 8.88
CA VAL A 367 4.25 -17.48 8.20
C VAL A 367 4.95 -18.82 7.92
N ARG A 368 5.00 -19.70 8.92
CA ARG A 368 5.58 -21.04 8.79
C ARG A 368 4.84 -21.90 7.79
N GLY A 369 3.52 -21.76 7.67
CA GLY A 369 2.68 -22.46 6.68
C GLY A 369 3.08 -22.17 5.24
N PHE A 370 3.68 -21.01 4.97
CA PHE A 370 4.26 -20.65 3.66
C PHE A 370 5.72 -21.08 3.51
N GLY A 371 6.29 -21.81 4.47
CA GLY A 371 7.71 -22.22 4.45
C GLY A 371 8.70 -21.08 4.72
N LEU A 372 8.21 -19.92 5.18
CA LEU A 372 9.02 -18.75 5.46
C LEU A 372 9.42 -18.69 6.93
N LYS A 373 10.53 -18.00 7.21
CA LYS A 373 10.99 -17.69 8.57
C LYS A 373 10.56 -16.29 8.96
N ALA A 374 10.02 -16.15 10.17
CA ALA A 374 9.62 -14.87 10.73
C ALA A 374 10.68 -14.35 11.71
N VAL A 375 11.09 -13.10 11.56
CA VAL A 375 11.74 -12.32 12.60
C VAL A 375 10.68 -11.43 13.24
N VAL A 376 10.48 -11.54 14.55
CA VAL A 376 9.51 -10.70 15.25
C VAL A 376 10.17 -9.37 15.61
N ALA A 377 9.54 -8.26 15.20
CA ALA A 377 9.94 -6.91 15.61
C ALA A 377 8.98 -6.44 16.71
N VAL A 378 9.51 -6.25 17.92
CA VAL A 378 8.76 -5.74 19.07
C VAL A 378 8.91 -4.24 19.08
N ASN A 379 7.90 -3.52 18.58
CA ASN A 379 7.91 -2.06 18.55
C ASN A 379 7.71 -1.53 19.97
N ARG A 380 8.68 -0.74 20.45
CA ARG A 380 8.60 -0.09 21.76
C ARG A 380 7.73 1.16 21.68
N PHE A 381 6.80 1.30 22.62
CA PHE A 381 6.05 2.53 22.83
C PHE A 381 6.40 3.19 24.16
N PRO A 382 6.23 4.53 24.26
CA PRO A 382 6.32 5.20 25.55
C PRO A 382 5.38 4.57 26.58
N GLY A 383 5.93 4.19 27.72
CA GLY A 383 5.21 3.51 28.80
C GLY A 383 5.37 2.00 28.84
N ASP A 384 5.90 1.37 27.78
CA ASP A 384 6.24 -0.05 27.82
C ASP A 384 7.47 -0.28 28.74
N THR A 385 7.32 -1.21 29.68
CA THR A 385 8.42 -1.62 30.57
C THR A 385 9.38 -2.60 29.89
N ASP A 386 10.63 -2.65 30.33
CA ASP A 386 11.61 -3.61 29.79
C ASP A 386 11.17 -5.06 30.02
N GLU A 387 10.50 -5.34 31.14
CA GLU A 387 9.97 -6.68 31.47
C GLU A 387 8.88 -7.11 30.49
N GLU A 388 7.97 -6.21 30.11
CA GLU A 388 6.91 -6.49 29.15
C GLU A 388 7.48 -6.74 27.76
N VAL A 389 8.42 -5.90 27.31
CA VAL A 389 9.10 -6.05 26.02
C VAL A 389 9.84 -7.39 25.95
N GLU A 390 10.60 -7.74 26.99
CA GLU A 390 11.36 -8.98 27.03
C GLU A 390 10.45 -10.21 27.09
N LEU A 391 9.30 -10.12 27.79
CA LEU A 391 8.30 -11.17 27.76
C LEU A 391 7.78 -11.42 26.33
N VAL A 392 7.50 -10.37 25.56
CA VAL A 392 7.07 -10.54 24.15
C VAL A 392 8.15 -11.23 23.31
N ARG A 393 9.42 -10.82 23.46
CA ARG A 393 10.54 -11.44 22.73
C ARG A 393 10.68 -12.92 23.05
N ARG A 394 10.66 -13.27 24.34
CA ARG A 394 10.71 -14.67 24.79
C ARG A 394 9.54 -15.49 24.26
N LEU A 395 8.31 -15.00 24.37
CA LEU A 395 7.12 -15.70 23.85
C LEU A 395 7.18 -15.88 22.33
N ALA A 396 7.71 -14.90 21.59
CA ALA A 396 7.93 -15.04 20.15
C ALA A 396 8.88 -16.20 19.81
N LEU A 397 10.01 -16.30 20.52
CA LEU A 397 10.98 -17.38 20.35
C LEU A 397 10.40 -18.73 20.75
N ASP A 398 9.71 -18.81 21.88
CA ASP A 398 9.03 -20.02 22.36
C ASP A 398 7.96 -20.53 21.38
N HIS A 399 7.34 -19.62 20.63
CA HIS A 399 6.35 -19.93 19.59
C HIS A 399 6.98 -20.20 18.20
N GLY A 400 8.31 -20.23 18.11
CA GLY A 400 9.03 -20.65 16.92
C GLY A 400 9.37 -19.53 15.94
N ALA A 401 9.43 -18.27 16.40
CA ALA A 401 10.09 -17.21 15.64
C ALA A 401 11.57 -17.55 15.41
N HIS A 402 12.12 -17.13 14.28
CA HIS A 402 13.54 -17.31 13.98
C HIS A 402 14.43 -16.41 14.84
N ALA A 403 13.95 -15.18 15.09
CA ALA A 403 14.55 -14.20 15.99
C ALA A 403 13.44 -13.26 16.49
N ALA A 404 13.69 -12.54 17.59
CA ALA A 404 12.79 -11.56 18.14
C ALA A 404 13.57 -10.36 18.69
N GLU A 405 13.43 -9.20 18.05
CA GLU A 405 14.24 -8.02 18.37
C GLU A 405 13.39 -6.80 18.73
N LEU A 406 13.92 -5.99 19.63
CA LEU A 406 13.37 -4.69 19.98
C LEU A 406 13.54 -3.73 18.80
N ASN A 407 12.49 -2.95 18.50
CA ASN A 407 12.56 -1.87 17.52
C ASN A 407 12.21 -0.53 18.19
N GLU A 408 13.21 0.35 18.23
CA GLU A 408 13.11 1.72 18.77
C GLU A 408 13.12 2.78 17.65
N GLY A 409 12.92 2.37 16.39
CA GLY A 409 13.08 3.26 15.24
C GLY A 409 12.13 4.46 15.19
N PHE A 410 11.01 4.41 15.92
CA PHE A 410 10.18 5.59 16.12
C PHE A 410 10.95 6.73 16.80
N GLU A 411 11.78 6.44 17.79
CA GLU A 411 12.55 7.44 18.53
C GLU A 411 13.97 7.63 17.98
N ARG A 412 14.53 6.59 17.33
CA ARG A 412 15.97 6.52 17.00
C ARG A 412 16.28 6.40 15.51
N GLY A 413 15.26 6.34 14.65
CA GLY A 413 15.46 6.18 13.21
C GLY A 413 16.06 4.83 12.87
N GLY A 414 17.17 4.82 12.14
CA GLY A 414 17.90 3.60 11.75
C GLY A 414 18.91 3.08 12.77
N GLN A 415 19.19 3.81 13.86
CA GLN A 415 20.21 3.43 14.86
C GLN A 415 19.81 2.22 15.71
#